data_AF-A0A9D7NB97-F1
#
_entry.id   AF-A0A9D7NB97-F1
#
_cell.length_a   1.000
_cell.length_b   1.000
_cell.length_c   1.000
_cell.angle_alpha   90.00
_cell.angle_beta   90.00
_cell.angle_gamma   90.00
#
_symmetry.space_group_name_H-M   'P 1'
#
loop_
_entity.id
_entity.type
_entity.pdbx_description
1 polymer ?
#
loop_
_entity_poly.entity_id
_entity_poly.type
_entity_poly.pdbx_seq_one_letter_code
_entity_poly.pdbx_strand_id
1 'polypeptide(L)' 'MIATEPPDDPYEGLPIAARELIEKGRRKGFLSFAEMQRDLAEELIAAELIDRILMLLEELGIELLDESEAVE' A
#
# COMPACT_ATOMS: atom_id res chain seq x y z
N MET A 1 1.18 30.57 -0.27
CA MET A 1 1.37 29.25 -0.90
C MET A 1 2.24 28.46 0.04
N ILE A 2 1.68 27.54 0.82
CA ILE A 2 2.49 26.63 1.64
C ILE A 2 2.75 25.45 0.73
N ALA A 3 3.95 25.38 0.15
CA ALA A 3 4.41 24.15 -0.45
C ALA A 3 4.66 23.20 0.73
N THR A 4 3.73 22.29 0.98
CA THR A 4 4.04 21.12 1.80
C THR A 4 5.00 20.30 0.97
N GLU A 5 6.29 20.43 1.27
CA GLU A 5 7.32 19.52 0.74
C GLU A 5 6.85 18.09 1.01
N PRO A 6 6.96 17.17 0.03
CA PRO A 6 6.62 15.78 0.28
C PRO A 6 7.46 15.28 1.47
N PRO A 7 6.88 14.48 2.37
CA PRO A 7 7.60 13.98 3.52
C PRO A 7 8.85 13.19 3.09
N ASP A 8 9.97 13.38 3.80
CA ASP A 8 11.24 12.67 3.54
C ASP A 8 11.09 11.14 3.69
N ASP A 9 10.10 10.69 4.48
CA ASP A 9 9.71 9.28 4.61
C ASP A 9 8.40 9.04 3.82
N PRO A 10 8.42 8.27 2.72
CA PRO A 10 7.21 7.94 1.96
C PRO A 10 6.17 7.16 2.78
N TYR A 11 6.59 6.63 3.94
CA TYR A 11 5.72 5.91 4.86
C TYR A 11 5.21 6.78 6.02
N GLU A 12 5.50 8.09 6.04
CA GLU A 12 5.08 8.98 7.11
C GLU A 12 3.55 9.02 7.25
N GLY A 13 3.06 8.79 8.48
CA GLY A 13 1.64 8.73 8.79
C GLY A 13 0.93 7.44 8.36
N LEU A 14 1.63 6.48 7.74
CA LEU A 14 1.06 5.17 7.45
C LEU A 14 0.98 4.31 8.72
N PRO A 15 -0.11 3.53 8.88
CA PRO A 15 -0.19 2.50 9.91
C PRO A 15 0.90 1.43 9.73
N ILE A 16 1.26 0.77 10.83
CA ILE A 16 2.22 -0.34 10.82
C ILE A 16 1.79 -1.42 9.82
N ALA A 17 0.50 -1.78 9.81
CA ALA A 17 -0.04 -2.78 8.88
C ALA A 17 0.18 -2.43 7.39
N ALA A 18 0.01 -1.15 7.02
CA ALA A 18 0.25 -0.70 5.64
C ALA A 18 1.73 -0.79 5.26
N ARG A 19 2.63 -0.45 6.20
CA ARG A 19 4.08 -0.58 6.00
C ARG A 19 4.48 -2.05 5.80
N GLU A 20 3.95 -2.95 6.61
CA GLU A 20 4.20 -4.39 6.49
C GLU A 20 3.68 -4.97 5.17
N LEU A 21 2.49 -4.53 4.74
CA LEU A 21 1.89 -4.88 3.47
C LEU A 21 2.77 -4.46 2.29
N ILE A 22 3.26 -3.22 2.27
CA ILE A 22 4.13 -2.71 1.20
C ILE A 22 5.45 -3.50 1.17
N GLU A 23 6.07 -3.76 2.32
CA GLU A 23 7.31 -4.56 2.39
C GLU A 23 7.09 -6.02 1.94
N LYS A 24 5.91 -6.58 2.19
CA LYS A 24 5.51 -7.90 1.67
C LYS A 24 5.37 -7.86 0.14
N GLY A 25 4.69 -6.86 -0.40
CA GLY A 25 4.53 -6.65 -1.84
C GLY A 25 5.88 -6.45 -2.54
N ARG A 26 6.75 -5.64 -1.96
CA ARG A 26 8.10 -5.35 -2.46
C ARG A 26 8.98 -6.59 -2.56
N ARG A 27 8.88 -7.51 -1.60
CA ARG A 27 9.63 -8.79 -1.64
C ARG A 27 9.12 -9.74 -2.72
N LYS A 28 7.83 -9.69 -3.03
CA LYS A 28 7.18 -10.53 -4.06
C LYS A 28 7.27 -9.92 -5.47
N GLY A 29 7.38 -8.60 -5.57
CA GLY A 29 7.16 -7.84 -6.80
C GLY A 29 5.69 -7.53 -7.06
N PHE A 30 4.78 -8.07 -6.25
CA PHE A 30 3.34 -7.85 -6.39
C PHE A 30 2.62 -7.95 -5.04
N LEU A 31 1.43 -7.35 -4.98
CA LEU A 31 0.50 -7.43 -3.85
C LEU A 31 -0.87 -7.82 -4.38
N SER A 32 -1.65 -8.62 -3.64
CA SER A 32 -3.04 -8.88 -4.00
C SER A 32 -4.03 -7.98 -3.26
N PHE A 33 -5.19 -7.70 -3.89
CA PHE A 33 -6.31 -7.02 -3.22
C PHE A 33 -6.79 -7.76 -1.95
N ALA A 34 -6.73 -9.09 -1.96
CA ALA A 34 -7.07 -9.93 -0.81
C ALA A 34 -6.12 -9.70 0.36
N GLU A 35 -4.80 -9.64 0.10
CA GLU A 35 -3.80 -9.35 1.12
C GLU A 35 -3.97 -7.94 1.68
N MET A 36 -4.24 -6.97 0.81
CA MET A 36 -4.55 -5.61 1.22
C MET A 36 -5.74 -5.61 2.20
N GLN A 37 -6.89 -6.16 1.81
CA GLN A 37 -8.08 -6.21 2.66
C GLN A 37 -7.89 -7.03 3.95
N ARG A 38 -7.08 -8.09 3.91
CA ARG A 38 -6.83 -8.97 5.07
C ARG A 38 -5.88 -8.35 6.08
N ASP A 39 -4.80 -7.74 5.61
CA ASP A 39 -3.72 -7.25 6.47
C ASP A 39 -4.04 -5.81 6.97
N LEU A 40 -4.87 -5.04 6.25
CA LEU A 40 -5.47 -3.80 6.77
C LEU A 40 -6.62 -4.12 7.72
N ALA A 41 -6.58 -3.59 8.95
CA ALA A 41 -7.71 -3.67 9.87
C ALA A 41 -8.93 -2.90 9.31
N GLU A 42 -10.16 -3.32 9.67
CA GLU A 42 -11.41 -2.66 9.23
C GLU A 42 -11.42 -1.15 9.52
N GLU A 43 -10.74 -0.71 10.60
CA GLU A 43 -10.61 0.71 10.98
C GLU A 43 -9.67 1.52 10.08
N LEU A 44 -8.87 0.85 9.24
CA LEU A 44 -7.86 1.45 8.36
C LEU A 44 -8.30 1.52 6.89
N ILE A 45 -9.53 1.10 6.55
CA ILE A 45 -10.08 1.17 5.19
C ILE A 45 -10.59 2.61 4.89
N ALA A 46 -9.80 3.62 5.24
CA ALA A 46 -10.05 4.98 4.80
C ALA A 46 -9.64 5.10 3.33
N ALA A 47 -10.49 5.70 2.49
CA ALA A 47 -10.22 5.89 1.07
C ALA A 47 -8.85 6.57 0.84
N GLU A 48 -8.51 7.58 1.64
CA GLU A 48 -7.24 8.29 1.57
C GLU A 48 -6.01 7.39 1.85
N LEU A 49 -6.16 6.40 2.75
CA LEU A 49 -5.07 5.46 3.03
C LEU A 49 -4.87 4.51 1.85
N ILE A 50 -5.96 4.01 1.27
CA ILE A 50 -5.92 3.14 0.10
C ILE A 50 -5.24 3.88 -1.06
N ASP A 51 -5.68 5.10 -1.37
CA ASP A 51 -5.09 5.90 -2.44
C ASP A 51 -3.58 6.10 -2.22
N ARG A 52 -3.17 6.37 -0.98
CA ARG A 52 -1.74 6.47 -0.64
C ARG A 52 -0.97 5.17 -0.85
N ILE A 53 -1.53 4.03 -0.43
CA ILE A 53 -0.89 2.73 -0.64
C ILE A 53 -0.75 2.47 -2.14
N LEU A 54 -1.79 2.71 -2.93
CA LEU A 54 -1.77 2.51 -4.39
C LEU A 54 -0.69 3.36 -5.07
N MET A 55 -0.59 4.66 -4.74
CA MET A 55 0.47 5.53 -5.26
C MET A 55 1.87 5.01 -4.90
N LEU A 56 2.07 4.50 -3.69
CA LEU A 56 3.35 3.94 -3.26
C LEU A 56 3.68 2.63 -3.97
N LEU A 57 2.69 1.77 -4.20
CA LEU A 57 2.90 0.54 -4.97
C LEU A 57 3.36 0.87 -6.40
N GLU A 58 2.73 1.84 -7.06
CA GLU A 58 3.14 2.30 -8.39
C GLU A 58 4.56 2.89 -8.39
N GLU A 59 4.88 3.76 -7.43
CA GLU A 59 6.21 4.36 -7.30
C GLU A 59 7.31 3.32 -7.08
N LEU A 60 7.00 2.28 -6.30
CA LEU A 60 7.91 1.17 -6.02
C LEU A 60 7.92 0.10 -7.13
N GLY A 61 7.06 0.22 -8.15
CA GLY A 61 6.92 -0.76 -9.22
C GLY A 61 6.36 -2.10 -8.74
N ILE A 62 5.54 -2.10 -7.69
CA ILE A 62 4.86 -3.28 -7.15
C ILE A 62 3.53 -3.44 -7.86
N GLU A 63 3.34 -4.57 -8.53
CA GLU A 63 2.10 -4.84 -9.25
C GLU A 63 0.95 -5.17 -8.29
N LEU A 64 -0.22 -4.60 -8.52
CA LEU A 64 -1.42 -4.93 -7.75
C LEU A 64 -2.26 -5.93 -8.54
N LEU A 65 -2.37 -7.15 -8.02
CA LEU A 65 -3.13 -8.24 -8.62
C LEU A 65 -4.52 -8.36 -7.99
N ASP A 66 -5.48 -8.74 -8.81
CA ASP A 66 -6.79 -9.17 -8.33
C ASP A 66 -6.66 -10.44 -7.48
N GLU A 67 -7.62 -10.69 -6.59
CA GLU A 67 -7.66 -11.91 -5.75
C GLU A 67 -7.60 -13.19 -6.61
N SER A 68 -8.14 -13.12 -7.83
CA SER A 68 -8.16 -14.23 -8.79
C SER A 68 -6.84 -14.43 -9.55
N GLU A 69 -5.99 -13.40 -9.65
CA GLU A 69 -4.74 -13.43 -10.45
C GLU A 69 -3.52 -13.75 -9.58
N ALA A 70 -3.63 -13.62 -8.25
CA ALA A 70 -2.56 -13.94 -7.30
C ALA A 70 -2.39 -15.46 -7.04
N VAL A 71 -3.23 -16.28 -7.66
CA VAL A 71 -3.22 -17.75 -7.60
C VAL A 71 -2.87 -18.32 -8.97
N GLU A 72 -1.60 -18.15 -9.39
CA GLU A 72 -0.96 -19.05 -10.36
C GLU A 72 0.50 -19.33 -9.97
#